data_AF-X1MZY2-F1
#
_entry.id   AF-X1MZY2-F1
#
_cell.length_a   1.000
_cell.length_b   1.000
_cell.length_c   1.000
_cell.angle_alpha   90.00
_cell.angle_beta   90.00
_cell.angle_gamma   90.00
#
_symmetry.space_group_name_H-M   'P 1'
#
loop_
_entity.id
_entity.type
_entity.pdbx_description
1 polymer ?
#
loop_
_entity_poly.entity_id
_entity_poly.type
_entity_poly.pdbx_seq_one_letter_code
_entity_poly.pdbx_strand_id
1 'polypeptide(L)'
;MNKRFGFIKDWTNPEWKESNFNKKFPKKSQKIFIASMSEIRFWKMDWILKTFKRIKGYPQHIFQFLTKYPHIYNRLEFPAKAWLGFTITENKDLANGISHIKKLRDLSLTGKYLYFTSIEPILEKINPLDLIFIDWVIVGAETGQRSGKVTPKKEWIKSLVDYCRDNDIPIYLKNSLRGIYPEEIKEFPGTKAELKLF
;
A
#
# COMPACT_ATOMS: atom_id res chain seq x y z
N MET A 1 -4.58 1.31 17.61
CA MET A 1 -3.10 1.32 17.48
C MET A 1 -2.64 -0.12 17.27
N ASN A 2 -2.09 -0.45 16.11
CA ASN A 2 -1.92 -1.84 15.65
C ASN A 2 -0.77 -2.51 16.44
N LYS A 3 -1.09 -3.38 17.41
CA LYS A 3 -0.13 -4.17 18.23
C LYS A 3 0.58 -5.29 17.44
N ARG A 4 0.50 -5.28 16.10
CA ARG A 4 1.05 -6.30 15.20
C ARG A 4 2.56 -6.50 15.34
N PHE A 5 3.28 -5.48 15.83
CA PHE A 5 4.72 -5.54 16.06
C PHE A 5 5.02 -5.02 17.46
N GLY A 6 5.08 -5.91 18.46
CA GLY A 6 5.24 -5.61 19.88
C GLY A 6 6.54 -4.90 20.29
N PHE A 7 7.27 -4.27 19.36
CA PHE A 7 8.56 -3.61 19.58
C PHE A 7 8.55 -2.11 19.25
N ILE A 8 7.52 -1.58 18.58
CA ILE A 8 7.40 -0.13 18.34
C ILE A 8 6.59 0.48 19.47
N LYS A 9 7.29 1.14 20.39
CA LYS A 9 6.71 1.77 21.58
C LYS A 9 5.81 2.95 21.21
N ASP A 10 6.22 3.74 20.22
CA ASP A 10 5.48 4.89 19.71
C ASP A 10 5.73 5.06 18.21
N TRP A 11 4.65 5.05 17.41
CA TRP A 11 4.72 5.24 15.96
C TRP A 11 4.88 6.71 15.58
N THR A 12 4.58 7.63 16.48
CA THR A 12 4.62 9.08 16.26
C THR A 12 6.00 9.69 16.52
N ASN A 13 6.88 8.95 17.19
CA ASN A 13 8.27 9.31 17.43
C ASN A 13 9.24 8.26 16.85
N PRO A 14 9.36 8.17 15.50
CA PRO A 14 10.24 7.20 14.88
C PRO A 14 11.71 7.51 15.15
N GLU A 15 12.53 6.45 15.23
CA GLU A 15 13.98 6.56 15.35
C GLU A 15 14.67 6.24 14.01
N TRP A 16 15.68 7.03 13.65
CA TRP A 16 16.54 6.72 12.52
C TRP A 16 17.49 5.57 12.87
N LYS A 17 17.47 4.52 12.06
CA LYS A 17 18.38 3.38 12.20
C LYS A 17 19.35 3.35 11.04
N GLU A 18 20.56 3.86 11.28
CA GLU A 18 21.64 3.92 10.30
C GLU A 18 21.97 2.53 9.73
N SER A 19 21.92 1.49 10.57
CA SER A 19 22.10 0.10 10.13
C SER A 19 21.04 -0.37 9.15
N ASN A 20 19.77 0.07 9.28
CA ASN A 20 18.72 -0.22 8.31
C ASN A 20 18.90 0.58 7.04
N PHE A 21 19.23 1.87 7.16
CA PHE A 21 19.50 2.71 6.01
C PHE A 21 20.61 2.10 5.17
N ASN A 22 21.71 1.66 5.78
CA ASN A 22 22.89 1.15 5.09
C ASN A 22 22.81 -0.28 4.55
N LYS A 23 21.69 -0.99 4.74
CA LYS A 23 21.47 -2.29 4.10
C LYS A 23 21.63 -2.17 2.59
N LYS A 24 22.38 -3.11 2.01
CA LYS A 24 22.58 -3.20 0.56
C LYS A 24 21.26 -3.59 -0.10
N PHE A 25 20.89 -2.89 -1.16
CA PHE A 25 19.79 -3.34 -1.99
C PHE A 25 20.23 -4.53 -2.86
N PRO A 26 19.30 -5.44 -3.21
CA PRO A 26 19.58 -6.55 -4.11
C PRO A 26 20.07 -6.08 -5.48
N LYS A 27 20.89 -6.89 -6.16
CA LYS A 27 21.31 -6.57 -7.54
C LYS A 27 20.17 -6.75 -8.55
N LYS A 28 19.33 -7.77 -8.36
CA LYS A 28 18.19 -8.06 -9.24
C LYS A 28 17.05 -7.07 -8.97
N SER A 29 16.31 -6.70 -10.01
CA SER A 29 15.10 -5.89 -9.88
C SER A 29 14.12 -6.52 -8.89
N GLN A 30 13.55 -5.70 -8.01
CA GLN A 30 12.64 -6.11 -6.95
C GLN A 30 11.68 -4.98 -6.61
N LYS A 31 10.53 -5.35 -6.05
CA LYS A 31 9.61 -4.44 -5.35
C LYS A 31 10.01 -4.38 -3.88
N ILE A 32 10.46 -3.21 -3.42
CA ILE A 32 11.02 -3.01 -2.08
C ILE A 32 10.06 -2.15 -1.27
N PHE A 33 9.64 -2.64 -0.11
CA PHE A 33 8.78 -1.89 0.79
C PHE A 33 9.62 -0.94 1.65
N ILE A 34 9.26 0.34 1.65
CA ILE A 34 9.89 1.38 2.47
C ILE A 34 8.98 1.68 3.66
N ALA A 35 9.60 1.93 4.82
CA ALA A 35 8.89 2.20 6.08
C ALA A 35 7.99 1.04 6.56
N SER A 36 8.36 -0.22 6.33
CA SER A 36 7.57 -1.39 6.79
C SER A 36 7.27 -1.40 8.29
N MET A 37 8.10 -0.72 9.07
CA MET A 37 8.06 -0.62 10.52
C MET A 37 8.14 0.84 10.98
N SER A 38 7.67 1.77 10.15
CA SER A 38 7.66 3.20 10.46
C SER A 38 6.51 3.88 9.73
N GLU A 39 6.30 5.16 9.99
CA GLU A 39 5.25 5.94 9.34
C GLU A 39 5.88 7.24 8.83
N ILE A 40 5.94 7.39 7.51
CA ILE A 40 6.63 8.49 6.82
C ILE A 40 6.09 9.86 7.23
N ARG A 41 4.81 9.93 7.64
CA ARG A 41 4.22 11.16 8.19
C ARG A 41 5.01 11.72 9.36
N PHE A 42 5.65 10.88 10.17
CA PHE A 42 6.40 11.31 11.36
C PHE A 42 7.91 11.38 11.13
N TRP A 43 8.38 11.19 9.90
CA TRP A 43 9.80 11.31 9.60
C TRP A 43 10.25 12.78 9.60
N LYS A 44 11.47 13.01 10.08
CA LYS A 44 12.15 14.29 9.88
C LYS A 44 12.43 14.50 8.39
N MET A 45 12.42 15.76 7.95
CA MET A 45 12.61 16.07 6.53
C MET A 45 13.98 15.60 6.01
N ASP A 46 15.03 15.67 6.83
CA ASP A 46 16.36 15.17 6.44
C ASP A 46 16.35 13.65 6.18
N TRP A 47 15.57 12.87 6.93
CA TRP A 47 15.42 11.42 6.71
C TRP A 47 14.70 11.11 5.41
N ILE A 48 13.65 11.88 5.09
CA ILE A 48 12.93 11.79 3.82
C ILE A 48 13.89 12.06 2.66
N LEU A 49 14.61 13.19 2.70
CA LEU A 49 15.55 13.59 1.65
C LEU A 49 16.70 12.60 1.49
N LYS A 50 17.30 12.12 2.59
CA LYS A 50 18.34 11.07 2.57
C LYS A 50 17.82 9.78 1.93
N THR A 51 16.62 9.35 2.31
CA THR A 51 15.98 8.14 1.75
C THR A 51 15.70 8.31 0.26
N PHE A 52 15.11 9.43 -0.14
CA PHE A 52 14.80 9.71 -1.55
C PHE A 52 16.06 9.78 -2.41
N LYS A 53 17.12 10.44 -1.92
CA LYS A 53 18.43 10.47 -2.58
C LYS A 53 19.00 9.06 -2.76
N ARG A 54 18.93 8.22 -1.72
CA ARG A 54 19.43 6.84 -1.78
C ARG A 54 18.68 6.03 -2.84
N ILE A 55 17.35 6.00 -2.78
CA ILE A 55 16.55 5.15 -3.67
C ILE A 55 16.59 5.59 -5.14
N LYS A 56 16.81 6.89 -5.41
CA LYS A 56 17.07 7.38 -6.78
C LYS A 56 18.31 6.73 -7.42
N GLY A 57 19.29 6.32 -6.63
CA GLY A 57 20.48 5.60 -7.10
C GLY A 57 20.23 4.14 -7.49
N TYR A 58 19.02 3.61 -7.35
CA TYR A 58 18.67 2.23 -7.65
C TYR A 58 17.43 2.13 -8.57
N PRO A 59 17.53 2.61 -9.83
CA PRO A 59 16.39 2.72 -10.74
C PRO A 59 15.81 1.36 -11.18
N GLN A 60 16.53 0.27 -10.98
CA GLN A 60 16.07 -1.09 -11.25
C GLN A 60 14.98 -1.57 -10.27
N HIS A 61 14.82 -0.92 -9.12
CA HIS A 61 13.82 -1.29 -8.14
C HIS A 61 12.57 -0.44 -8.22
N ILE A 62 11.46 -1.02 -7.74
CA ILE A 62 10.24 -0.30 -7.44
C ILE A 62 10.18 -0.12 -5.93
N PHE A 63 9.91 1.10 -5.46
CA PHE A 63 9.86 1.40 -4.03
C PHE A 63 8.42 1.66 -3.60
N GLN A 64 7.87 0.76 -2.80
CA GLN A 64 6.51 0.83 -2.29
C GLN A 64 6.49 1.56 -0.96
N PHE A 65 5.80 2.68 -0.90
CA PHE A 65 5.51 3.42 0.31
C PHE A 65 4.07 3.12 0.72
N LEU A 66 3.85 2.82 2.00
CA LEU A 66 2.52 2.67 2.57
C LEU A 66 2.39 3.59 3.77
N THR A 67 1.29 4.33 3.85
CA THR A 67 1.01 5.23 4.99
C THR A 67 -0.44 5.09 5.47
N LYS A 68 -0.70 5.47 6.72
CA LYS A 68 -2.07 5.72 7.23
C LYS A 68 -2.51 7.18 7.02
N TYR A 69 -1.61 8.03 6.53
CA TYR A 69 -1.77 9.48 6.42
C TYR A 69 -1.57 9.92 4.96
N PRO A 70 -2.48 9.56 4.04
CA PRO A 70 -2.34 9.77 2.59
C PRO A 70 -2.16 11.25 2.19
N HIS A 71 -2.55 12.21 3.04
CA HIS A 71 -2.29 13.63 2.81
C HIS A 71 -0.79 13.97 2.67
N ILE A 72 0.11 13.12 3.16
CA ILE A 72 1.57 13.30 3.03
C ILE A 72 2.02 13.28 1.57
N TYR A 73 1.31 12.55 0.70
CA TYR A 73 1.61 12.47 -0.72
C TYR A 73 1.36 13.78 -1.47
N ASN A 74 0.53 14.68 -0.91
CA ASN A 74 0.33 16.03 -1.42
C ASN A 74 1.43 17.03 -1.01
N ARG A 75 2.36 16.62 -0.14
CA ARG A 75 3.36 17.51 0.48
C ARG A 75 4.79 17.19 0.09
N LEU A 76 5.02 16.06 -0.59
CA LEU A 76 6.33 15.56 -0.91
C LEU A 76 6.38 15.16 -2.38
N GLU A 77 7.52 15.43 -3.03
CA GLU A 77 7.80 14.90 -4.35
C GLU A 77 8.57 13.58 -4.24
N PHE A 78 7.87 12.48 -4.50
CA PHE A 78 8.46 11.15 -4.47
C PHE A 78 9.30 10.88 -5.73
N PRO A 79 10.31 9.99 -5.66
CA PRO A 79 11.04 9.55 -6.85
C PRO A 79 10.14 8.82 -7.85
N ALA A 80 10.47 8.89 -9.15
CA ALA A 80 9.61 8.38 -10.24
C ALA A 80 9.26 6.89 -10.17
N LYS A 81 10.06 6.05 -9.51
CA LYS A 81 9.78 4.61 -9.30
C LYS A 81 9.09 4.30 -7.96
N ALA A 82 8.49 5.32 -7.34
CA ALA A 82 7.70 5.14 -6.13
C ALA A 82 6.28 4.65 -6.47
N TRP A 83 5.85 3.62 -5.76
CA TRP A 83 4.44 3.23 -5.65
C TRP A 83 3.91 3.78 -4.33
N LEU A 84 2.81 4.53 -4.38
CA LEU A 84 2.28 5.28 -3.25
C LEU A 84 0.99 4.62 -2.79
N GLY A 85 0.99 4.06 -1.59
CA GLY A 85 -0.17 3.35 -1.08
C GLY A 85 -0.64 3.83 0.27
N PHE A 86 -1.89 3.54 0.58
CA PHE A 86 -2.43 3.82 1.90
C PHE A 86 -3.12 2.60 2.50
N THR A 87 -3.10 2.53 3.83
CA THR A 87 -3.74 1.46 4.58
C THR A 87 -5.23 1.75 4.72
N ILE A 88 -6.07 0.75 4.50
CA ILE A 88 -7.49 0.77 4.79
C ILE A 88 -7.78 -0.32 5.81
N THR A 89 -8.54 0.02 6.85
CA THR A 89 -9.14 -0.98 7.74
C THR A 89 -10.66 -0.94 7.68
N GLU A 90 -11.22 0.25 7.42
CA GLU A 90 -12.64 0.56 7.36
C GLU A 90 -12.94 1.59 6.25
N ASN A 91 -14.20 1.80 5.86
CA ASN A 91 -14.62 2.72 4.79
C ASN A 91 -14.19 4.18 5.03
N LYS A 92 -14.08 4.60 6.30
CA LYS A 92 -13.56 5.94 6.63
C LYS A 92 -12.13 6.15 6.12
N ASP A 93 -11.30 5.10 6.16
CA ASP A 93 -9.92 5.16 5.70
C ASP A 93 -9.87 5.22 4.17
N LEU A 94 -10.77 4.48 3.50
CA LEU A 94 -10.95 4.53 2.04
C LEU A 94 -11.33 5.94 1.59
N ALA A 95 -12.39 6.51 2.16
CA ALA A 95 -12.88 7.84 1.81
C ALA A 95 -11.79 8.91 2.00
N ASN A 96 -11.09 8.87 3.14
CA ASN A 96 -9.98 9.78 3.43
C ASN A 96 -8.85 9.63 2.39
N GLY A 97 -8.39 8.41 2.13
CA GLY A 97 -7.31 8.17 1.17
C GLY A 97 -7.66 8.58 -0.25
N ILE A 98 -8.86 8.22 -0.71
CA ILE A 98 -9.31 8.50 -2.06
C ILE A 98 -9.46 10.00 -2.30
N SER A 99 -9.91 10.79 -1.32
CA SER A 99 -9.94 12.25 -1.46
C SER A 99 -8.57 12.85 -1.80
N HIS A 100 -7.49 12.30 -1.24
CA HIS A 100 -6.13 12.73 -1.51
C HIS A 100 -5.58 12.17 -2.82
N ILE A 101 -5.90 10.93 -3.18
CA ILE A 101 -5.46 10.34 -4.46
C ILE A 101 -6.16 11.03 -5.64
N LYS A 102 -7.47 11.31 -5.54
CA LYS A 102 -8.22 12.09 -6.54
C LYS A 102 -7.51 13.41 -6.82
N LYS A 103 -7.23 14.19 -5.77
CA LYS A 103 -6.50 15.46 -5.88
C LYS A 103 -5.14 15.31 -6.59
N LEU A 104 -4.38 14.26 -6.30
CA LEU A 104 -3.09 14.02 -6.95
C LEU A 104 -3.24 13.65 -8.44
N ARG A 105 -4.27 12.86 -8.78
CA ARG A 105 -4.59 12.51 -10.17
C ARG A 105 -5.10 13.72 -10.96
N ASP A 106 -5.79 14.66 -10.31
CA ASP A 106 -6.24 15.91 -10.97
C ASP A 106 -5.05 16.86 -11.22
N LEU A 107 -4.11 16.95 -10.27
CA LEU A 107 -2.95 17.84 -10.36
C LEU A 107 -1.83 17.31 -11.26
N SER A 108 -1.71 15.99 -11.40
CA SER A 108 -0.78 15.38 -12.34
C SER A 108 -1.54 15.00 -13.60
N LEU A 109 -1.17 15.58 -14.76
CA LEU A 109 -1.52 14.97 -16.04
C LEU A 109 -1.10 13.49 -15.93
N THR A 110 -2.10 12.60 -15.99
CA THR A 110 -2.08 11.21 -15.54
C THR A 110 -0.74 10.48 -15.68
N GLY A 111 -0.32 9.74 -14.64
CA GLY A 111 0.71 8.70 -14.77
C GLY A 111 2.04 8.93 -14.03
N LYS A 112 2.17 9.95 -13.17
CA LYS A 112 3.42 10.18 -12.42
C LYS A 112 3.77 9.05 -11.46
N TYR A 113 2.77 8.48 -10.79
CA TYR A 113 2.95 7.42 -9.80
C TYR A 113 1.89 6.35 -9.95
N LEU A 114 2.22 5.14 -9.50
CA LEU A 114 1.25 4.10 -9.23
C LEU A 114 0.68 4.28 -7.82
N TYR A 115 -0.64 4.25 -7.71
CA TYR A 115 -1.37 4.32 -6.46
C TYR A 115 -1.95 2.96 -6.09
N PHE A 116 -1.69 2.49 -4.87
CA PHE A 116 -2.24 1.22 -4.40
C PHE A 116 -2.93 1.37 -3.06
N THR A 117 -3.71 0.37 -2.65
CA THR A 117 -4.24 0.33 -1.29
C THR A 117 -4.01 -1.03 -0.65
N SER A 118 -3.79 -1.02 0.67
CA SER A 118 -3.72 -2.22 1.48
C SER A 118 -4.90 -2.24 2.45
N ILE A 119 -5.93 -2.99 2.10
CA ILE A 119 -7.09 -3.27 2.95
C ILE A 119 -6.70 -4.38 3.93
N GLU A 120 -6.01 -4.01 5.00
CA GLU A 120 -5.45 -4.96 5.95
C GLU A 120 -5.23 -4.40 7.37
N PRO A 121 -5.85 -5.00 8.39
CA PRO A 121 -6.92 -6.00 8.27
C PRO A 121 -8.20 -5.37 7.70
N ILE A 122 -8.94 -6.11 6.87
CA ILE A 122 -10.31 -5.74 6.55
C ILE A 122 -11.20 -5.96 7.78
N LEU A 123 -11.72 -4.88 8.36
CA LEU A 123 -12.53 -4.91 9.60
C LEU A 123 -14.04 -4.77 9.34
N GLU A 124 -14.43 -4.35 8.15
CA GLU A 124 -15.83 -4.25 7.71
C GLU A 124 -15.98 -4.46 6.20
N LYS A 125 -17.22 -4.52 5.71
CA LYS A 125 -17.49 -4.55 4.26
C LYS A 125 -17.08 -3.22 3.64
N ILE A 126 -16.02 -3.23 2.84
CA ILE A 126 -15.57 -2.06 2.09
C ILE A 126 -16.45 -1.86 0.85
N ASN A 127 -16.91 -0.63 0.62
CA ASN A 127 -17.57 -0.25 -0.63
C ASN A 127 -16.51 -0.05 -1.72
N PRO A 128 -16.49 -0.90 -2.77
CA PRO A 128 -15.40 -0.88 -3.73
C PRO A 128 -15.51 0.26 -4.76
N LEU A 129 -16.62 1.01 -4.83
CA LEU A 129 -16.85 2.01 -5.87
C LEU A 129 -15.75 3.08 -5.99
N ASP A 130 -15.12 3.45 -4.87
CA ASP A 130 -14.04 4.42 -4.85
C ASP A 130 -12.68 3.82 -5.26
N LEU A 131 -12.57 2.51 -5.48
CA LEU A 131 -11.32 1.86 -5.91
C LEU A 131 -10.96 2.13 -7.37
N ILE A 132 -11.85 2.73 -8.17
CA ILE A 132 -11.56 3.11 -9.56
C ILE A 132 -10.34 4.05 -9.71
N PHE A 133 -9.98 4.77 -8.65
CA PHE A 133 -8.79 5.64 -8.62
C PHE A 133 -7.50 4.92 -8.22
N ILE A 134 -7.55 3.61 -8.02
CA ILE A 134 -6.45 2.79 -7.49
C ILE A 134 -5.98 1.79 -8.54
N ASP A 135 -4.67 1.68 -8.71
CA ASP A 135 -4.03 0.83 -9.71
C ASP A 135 -3.73 -0.59 -9.18
N TRP A 136 -3.83 -0.82 -7.87
CA TRP A 136 -3.60 -2.12 -7.23
C TRP A 136 -4.22 -2.24 -5.84
N VAL A 137 -4.85 -3.38 -5.55
CA VAL A 137 -5.50 -3.63 -4.26
C VAL A 137 -4.84 -4.84 -3.58
N ILE A 138 -4.45 -4.68 -2.32
CA ILE A 138 -4.01 -5.77 -1.45
C ILE A 138 -5.07 -5.97 -0.38
N VAL A 139 -5.49 -7.22 -0.12
CA VAL A 139 -6.49 -7.54 0.90
C VAL A 139 -5.96 -8.59 1.86
N GLY A 140 -6.18 -8.41 3.16
CA GLY A 140 -5.83 -9.40 4.18
C GLY A 140 -6.73 -9.33 5.41
N ALA A 141 -6.91 -10.48 6.07
CA ALA A 141 -7.55 -10.56 7.38
C ALA A 141 -6.57 -10.26 8.52
N GLU A 142 -7.11 -9.94 9.69
CA GLU A 142 -6.35 -9.84 10.92
C GLU A 142 -5.71 -11.19 11.28
N THR A 143 -4.40 -11.18 11.55
CA THR A 143 -3.63 -12.37 11.91
C THR A 143 -3.35 -12.43 13.41
N GLY A 144 -3.28 -13.63 13.98
CA GLY A 144 -2.99 -13.85 15.41
C GLY A 144 -4.23 -14.24 16.22
N GLN A 145 -4.05 -14.39 17.53
CA GLN A 145 -5.07 -14.87 18.48
C GLN A 145 -5.70 -13.75 19.33
N ARG A 146 -5.80 -12.52 18.81
CA ARG A 146 -6.39 -11.40 19.57
C ARG A 146 -7.86 -11.69 19.89
N SER A 147 -8.23 -11.53 21.16
CA SER A 147 -9.65 -11.54 21.57
C SER A 147 -10.42 -10.41 20.87
N GLY A 148 -11.61 -10.72 20.35
CA GLY A 148 -12.42 -9.77 19.56
C GLY A 148 -11.83 -9.45 18.18
N LYS A 149 -11.06 -10.38 17.58
CA LYS A 149 -10.64 -10.26 16.18
C LYS A 149 -11.86 -10.28 15.25
N VAL A 150 -11.85 -9.42 14.24
CA VAL A 150 -12.86 -9.50 13.18
C VAL A 150 -12.48 -10.65 12.25
N THR A 151 -13.42 -11.56 12.01
CA THR A 151 -13.29 -12.54 10.93
C THR A 151 -14.08 -12.01 9.74
N PRO A 152 -13.41 -11.64 8.63
CA PRO A 152 -14.08 -11.15 7.44
C PRO A 152 -15.06 -12.18 6.91
N LYS A 153 -16.19 -11.71 6.38
CA LYS A 153 -17.13 -12.58 5.68
C LYS A 153 -16.66 -12.81 4.23
N LYS A 154 -16.94 -14.01 3.69
CA LYS A 154 -16.53 -14.38 2.32
C LYS A 154 -17.05 -13.39 1.28
N GLU A 155 -18.29 -12.92 1.46
CA GLU A 155 -18.94 -11.96 0.56
C GLU A 155 -18.27 -10.58 0.54
N TRP A 156 -17.56 -10.18 1.61
CA TRP A 156 -16.79 -8.93 1.60
C TRP A 156 -15.59 -9.05 0.65
N ILE A 157 -14.90 -10.19 0.71
CA ILE A 157 -13.76 -10.48 -0.16
C ILE A 157 -14.24 -10.65 -1.60
N LYS A 158 -15.32 -11.41 -1.81
CA LYS A 158 -15.91 -11.60 -3.14
C LYS A 158 -16.28 -10.26 -3.79
N SER A 159 -16.92 -9.35 -3.05
CA SER A 159 -17.29 -8.02 -3.57
C SER A 159 -16.08 -7.20 -4.03
N LEU A 160 -14.93 -7.31 -3.35
CA LEU A 160 -13.69 -6.64 -3.77
C LEU A 160 -13.07 -7.31 -5.00
N VAL A 161 -13.05 -8.64 -5.04
CA VAL A 161 -12.53 -9.43 -6.17
C VAL A 161 -13.32 -9.18 -7.43
N ASP A 162 -14.65 -9.27 -7.37
CA ASP A 162 -15.55 -9.03 -8.50
C ASP A 162 -15.32 -7.62 -9.06
N TYR A 163 -15.35 -6.60 -8.20
CA TYR A 163 -15.13 -5.22 -8.62
C TYR A 163 -13.75 -5.00 -9.25
N CYS A 164 -12.69 -5.56 -8.66
CA CYS A 164 -11.34 -5.42 -9.20
C CYS A 164 -11.23 -6.09 -10.58
N ARG A 165 -11.86 -7.25 -10.78
CA ARG A 165 -11.91 -7.93 -12.08
C ARG A 165 -12.67 -7.13 -13.12
N ASP A 166 -13.85 -6.64 -12.76
CA ASP A 166 -14.73 -5.88 -13.66
C ASP A 166 -14.11 -4.55 -14.11
N ASN A 167 -13.14 -4.03 -13.35
CA ASN A 167 -12.44 -2.77 -13.65
C ASN A 167 -10.96 -2.96 -14.02
N ASP A 168 -10.52 -4.19 -14.29
CA ASP A 168 -9.12 -4.54 -14.62
C ASP A 168 -8.06 -4.04 -13.61
N ILE A 169 -8.46 -3.93 -12.34
CA ILE A 169 -7.56 -3.58 -11.23
C ILE A 169 -6.93 -4.88 -10.71
N PRO A 170 -5.59 -5.03 -10.72
CA PRO A 170 -4.97 -6.20 -10.14
C PRO A 170 -5.28 -6.28 -8.63
N ILE A 171 -5.56 -7.49 -8.14
CA ILE A 171 -5.79 -7.75 -6.72
C ILE A 171 -4.86 -8.82 -6.16
N TYR A 172 -4.32 -8.58 -4.97
CA TYR A 172 -3.49 -9.53 -4.22
C TYR A 172 -4.19 -9.92 -2.91
N LEU A 173 -4.57 -11.19 -2.78
CA LEU A 173 -5.13 -11.76 -1.55
C LEU A 173 -4.01 -12.36 -0.69
N LYS A 174 -3.88 -11.88 0.54
CA LYS A 174 -2.91 -12.44 1.51
C LYS A 174 -3.34 -13.82 1.98
N ASN A 175 -2.36 -14.65 2.33
CA ASN A 175 -2.58 -15.99 2.88
C ASN A 175 -3.48 -16.00 4.13
N SER A 176 -3.60 -14.88 4.86
CA SER A 176 -4.52 -14.75 5.99
C SER A 176 -6.00 -14.91 5.60
N LEU A 177 -6.34 -14.83 4.31
CA LEU A 177 -7.69 -15.04 3.79
C LEU A 177 -7.98 -16.49 3.35
N ARG A 178 -6.98 -17.38 3.27
CA ARG A 178 -7.14 -18.72 2.67
C ARG A 178 -8.26 -19.56 3.30
N GLY A 179 -8.49 -19.42 4.62
CA GLY A 179 -9.58 -20.11 5.33
C GLY A 179 -10.98 -19.51 5.13
N ILE A 180 -11.08 -18.36 4.47
CA ILE A 180 -12.32 -17.58 4.27
C ILE A 180 -12.67 -17.53 2.78
N TYR A 181 -11.67 -17.27 1.94
CA TYR A 181 -11.75 -17.20 0.49
C TYR A 181 -10.60 -18.05 -0.09
N PRO A 182 -10.87 -19.30 -0.53
CA PRO A 182 -9.83 -20.29 -0.81
C PRO A 182 -9.09 -20.08 -2.14
N GLU A 183 -9.61 -19.24 -3.03
CA GLU A 183 -8.97 -18.93 -4.31
C GLU A 183 -7.67 -18.16 -4.10
N GLU A 184 -6.59 -18.60 -4.75
CA GLU A 184 -5.30 -17.91 -4.70
C GLU A 184 -5.18 -16.85 -5.79
N ILE A 185 -5.41 -15.60 -5.43
CA ILE A 185 -5.25 -14.45 -6.33
C ILE A 185 -4.02 -13.63 -5.90
N LYS A 186 -3.01 -13.56 -6.77
CA LYS A 186 -1.72 -12.89 -6.52
C LYS A 186 -1.30 -12.03 -7.72
N GLU A 187 -2.17 -11.12 -8.12
CA GLU A 187 -1.95 -10.25 -9.28
C GLU A 187 -1.12 -9.03 -8.88
N PHE A 188 -0.31 -8.53 -9.82
CA PHE A 188 0.51 -7.34 -9.62
C PHE A 188 0.33 -6.37 -10.79
N PRO A 189 0.55 -5.06 -10.59
CA PRO A 189 0.57 -4.12 -11.68
C PRO A 189 1.62 -4.47 -12.74
N GLY A 190 1.23 -4.34 -14.01
CA GLY A 190 2.09 -4.64 -15.16
C GLY A 190 2.31 -6.13 -15.45
N THR A 191 1.59 -7.06 -14.79
CA THR A 191 1.64 -8.50 -15.12
C THR A 191 0.57 -8.95 -16.12
N LYS A 192 -0.46 -8.12 -16.37
CA LYS A 192 -1.29 -8.27 -17.57
C LYS A 192 -0.58 -7.54 -18.71
N ALA A 193 -0.44 -8.25 -19.83
CA ALA A 193 0.35 -7.90 -21.00
C ALA A 193 0.28 -6.41 -21.34
N GLU A 194 1.41 -5.88 -21.82
CA GLU A 194 1.41 -4.76 -22.75
C GLU A 194 0.19 -4.88 -23.67
N LEU A 195 -0.81 -4.00 -23.46
CA LEU A 195 -1.71 -3.65 -24.54
C LEU A 195 -0.80 -2.98 -25.57
N LYS A 196 -0.27 -3.81 -26.49
CA LYS A 196 0.19 -3.36 -27.79
C LYS A 196 -1.03 -2.77 -28.48
N LEU A 197 -1.26 -1.48 -28.22
CA LEU A 197 -1.96 -0.65 -29.16
C LEU A 197 -0.96 -0.37 -30.28
N PHE A 198 -1.28 -0.87 -31.47
CA PHE A 198 -0.67 -0.42 -32.71
C PHE A 198 -1.04 1.04 -32.97
#